data_AF-A0A957FKD6-F1
#
_entry.id   AF-A0A957FKD6-F1
#
_cell.length_a   1.000
_cell.length_b   1.000
_cell.length_c   1.000
_cell.angle_alpha   90.00
_cell.angle_beta   90.00
_cell.angle_gamma   90.00
#
_symmetry.space_group_name_H-M   'P 1'
#
loop_
_entity.id
_entity.type
_entity.pdbx_description
1 polymer ?
#
loop_
_entity_poly.entity_id
_entity_poly.type
_entity_poly.pdbx_seq_one_letter_code
_entity_poly.pdbx_strand_id
1 'polypeptide(L)' 'MAKTKTRYVCQNCGRVTPAFMGRCPQCGEFGTM' A
#
# COMPACT_ATOMS: atom_id res chain seq x y z
N MET A 1 -20.61 -0.14 13.52
CA MET A 1 -19.37 -0.91 13.28
C MET A 1 -18.65 -0.28 12.08
N ALA A 2 -17.50 0.36 12.28
CA ALA A 2 -16.78 1.00 11.17
C ALA A 2 -16.23 -0.10 10.26
N LYS A 3 -16.64 -0.11 8.98
CA LYS A 3 -16.06 -1.04 7.99
C LYS A 3 -14.55 -0.87 7.99
N THR A 4 -13.82 -1.93 8.34
CA THR A 4 -12.36 -1.94 8.28
C THR A 4 -11.94 -1.68 6.84
N LYS A 5 -11.61 -0.44 6.51
CA LYS A 5 -11.02 -0.10 5.22
C LYS A 5 -9.61 -0.66 5.24
N THR A 6 -9.38 -1.77 4.57
CA THR A 6 -8.05 -2.32 4.36
C THR A 6 -7.24 -1.31 3.58
N ARG A 7 -6.21 -0.74 4.22
CA ARG A 7 -5.28 0.20 3.57
C ARG A 7 -3.96 -0.52 3.40
N TYR A 8 -3.44 -0.51 2.19
CA TYR A 8 -2.15 -1.10 1.88
C TYR A 8 -1.08 -0.02 2.00
N VAL A 9 -0.20 -0.18 2.99
CA VAL A 9 0.90 0.74 3.27
C VAL A 9 2.17 0.16 2.64
N CYS A 10 2.87 0.94 1.83
CA CYS A 10 4.20 0.56 1.37
C CYS A 10 5.22 0.75 2.49
N GLN A 11 5.92 -0.31 2.90
CA GLN A 11 6.92 -0.23 3.98
C GLN A 11 8.14 0.63 3.62
N ASN A 12 8.47 0.74 2.33
CA ASN A 12 9.63 1.50 1.86
C ASN A 12 9.41 3.02 1.86
N CYS A 13 8.22 3.48 1.44
CA CYS A 13 7.93 4.92 1.30
C CYS A 13 6.78 5.43 2.18
N GLY A 14 6.13 4.57 2.96
CA GLY A 14 5.00 4.92 3.82
C GLY A 14 3.69 5.25 3.08
N ARG A 15 3.64 5.03 1.76
CA ARG A 15 2.48 5.41 0.93
C ARG A 15 1.30 4.51 1.25
N VAL A 16 0.17 5.13 1.59
CA VAL A 16 -1.10 4.44 1.84
C VAL A 16 -1.92 4.39 0.57
N THR A 17 -2.31 3.19 0.16
CA THR A 17 -3.15 2.96 -1.02
C THR A 17 -4.41 2.18 -0.62
N PRO A 18 -5.57 2.50 -1.21
CA PRO A 18 -6.81 1.78 -0.94
C PRO A 18 -6.89 0.41 -1.65
N ALA A 19 -5.95 0.10 -2.54
CA ALA A 19 -5.88 -1.13 -3.30
C ALA A 19 -4.42 -1.53 -3.47
N PHE A 20 -4.11 -2.83 -3.32
CA PHE A 20 -2.78 -3.36 -3.53
C PHE A 20 -2.36 -3.15 -4.99
N MET A 21 -1.55 -2.13 -5.22
CA MET A 21 -0.90 -1.90 -6.50
C MET A 21 0.40 -2.70 -6.47
N GLY A 22 0.50 -3.76 -7.28
CA GLY A 22 1.65 -4.65 -7.30
C GLY A 22 2.99 -3.92 -7.35
N ARG A 23 3.02 -2.75 -8.00
CA ARG A 23 4.14 -1.80 -8.01
C ARG A 23 3.75 -0.49 -7.32
N CYS A 24 4.52 -0.04 -6.35
CA CYS A 24 4.34 1.28 -5.78
C CYS A 24 4.73 2.35 -6.82
N PRO A 25 3.83 3.26 -7.24
CA PRO A 25 4.13 4.26 -8.28
C PRO A 25 5.10 5.35 -7.83
N GLN A 26 5.41 5.42 -6.54
CA GLN A 26 6.29 6.45 -5.97
C GLN A 26 7.73 5.97 -5.83
N CYS A 27 7.95 4.72 -5.44
CA CYS A 27 9.29 4.14 -5.26
C CYS A 27 9.61 3.00 -6.24
N GLY A 28 8.63 2.52 -7.02
CA GLY A 28 8.82 1.42 -7.97
C GLY A 28 8.91 0.03 -7.34
N GLU A 29 8.89 -0.07 -6.01
CA GLU A 29 8.98 -1.33 -5.26
C GLU A 29 7.73 -2.19 -5.42
N PHE A 30 7.94 -3.50 -5.56
CA PHE A 30 6.87 -4.50 -5.58
C PHE A 30 6.84 -5.23 -4.24
N GLY A 31 5.76 -5.05 -3.48
CA GLY A 31 5.36 -5.95 -2.40
C GLY A 31 6.49 -6.48 -1.50
N THR A 32 7.40 -5.64 -1.04
CA THR A 32 8.32 -6.02 0.03
C THR A 32 7.50 -6.03 1.32
N MET A 33 7.26 -7.26 1.78
CA MET A 33 6.43 -7.66 2.94
C MET A 33 6.42 -6.66 4.06
#